data_AF-A0A252DX96-F1
#
_entry.id   AF-A0A252DX96-F1
#
_cell.length_a   1.000
_cell.length_b   1.000
_cell.length_c   1.000
_cell.angle_alpha   90.00
_cell.angle_beta   90.00
_cell.angle_gamma   90.00
#
_symmetry.space_group_name_H-M   'P 1'
#
loop_
_entity.id
_entity.type
_entity.pdbx_description
1 polymer ?
#
loop_
_entity_poly.entity_id
_entity_poly.type
_entity_poly.pdbx_seq_one_letter_code
_entity_poly.pdbx_strand_id
1 'polypeptide(L)'
;MVSITIKHGYLWRVLGQPVQHNGFIFVPVLGELYNGIAIRPYRREEEAPMFPLTDYLGNQVPKLVKSCRTDFTELVDAVWVRARIPAIFGFTPLSLPFPDYKYALIEQMFVACEQCSVNGDWLAYPFICEDYDLRVGLRFSPDPLFIETYERIAKAFWELLLLEPENVQPFCDAYLHYDELFEEEWLIVVFKDGECIVEPSECDFLF
;
A
#
# COMPACT_ATOMS: atom_id res chain seq x y z
N MET A 1 6.73 28.33 15.41
CA MET A 1 6.58 27.90 14.01
C MET A 1 7.12 26.48 13.96
N VAL A 2 6.32 25.51 13.53
CA VAL A 2 6.77 24.12 13.39
C VAL A 2 7.30 23.94 11.97
N SER A 3 8.53 23.45 11.83
CA SER A 3 9.12 23.11 10.54
C SER A 3 8.99 21.61 10.31
N ILE A 4 8.59 21.22 9.11
CA ILE A 4 8.54 19.81 8.67
C ILE A 4 9.48 19.68 7.46
N THR A 5 10.44 18.77 7.54
CA THR A 5 11.30 18.43 6.41
C THR A 5 10.81 17.14 5.76
N ILE A 6 10.37 17.22 4.50
CA ILE A 6 9.97 16.06 3.70
C ILE A 6 11.21 15.52 2.97
N LYS A 7 11.48 14.23 3.13
CA LYS A 7 12.60 13.53 2.50
C LYS A 7 12.14 12.88 1.20
N HIS A 8 12.75 13.24 0.07
CA HIS A 8 12.56 12.54 -1.23
C HIS A 8 11.09 12.39 -1.70
N GLY A 9 10.28 13.44 -1.56
CA GLY A 9 8.93 13.42 -2.13
C GLY A 9 8.20 14.75 -2.01
N TYR A 10 7.03 14.78 -2.63
CA TYR A 10 6.11 15.92 -2.62
C TYR A 10 4.76 15.50 -2.04
N LEU A 11 4.14 16.43 -1.33
CA LEU A 11 2.82 16.28 -0.74
C LEU A 11 1.89 17.36 -1.30
N TRP A 12 0.78 16.95 -1.88
CA TRP A 12 -0.24 17.89 -2.35
C TRP A 12 -1.44 17.97 -1.41
N ARG A 13 -1.91 16.83 -0.88
CA ARG A 13 -3.14 16.77 -0.08
C ARG A 13 -3.12 15.62 0.92
N VAL A 14 -3.67 15.85 2.11
CA VAL A 14 -4.01 14.79 3.06
C VAL A 14 -5.37 14.19 2.70
N LEU A 15 -5.45 12.87 2.59
CA LEU A 15 -6.64 12.15 2.10
C LEU A 15 -7.55 11.65 3.23
N GLY A 16 -6.99 11.41 4.41
CA GLY A 16 -7.69 10.77 5.54
C GLY A 16 -7.14 11.22 6.89
N GLN A 17 -7.44 10.46 7.93
CA GLN A 17 -7.06 10.74 9.30
C GLN A 17 -5.63 10.26 9.58
N PRO A 18 -4.75 11.10 10.14
CA PRO A 18 -3.46 10.65 10.64
C PRO A 18 -3.61 9.65 11.78
N VAL A 19 -2.78 8.61 11.81
CA VAL A 19 -2.77 7.60 12.88
C VAL A 19 -1.38 7.43 13.45
N GLN A 20 -1.26 7.43 14.77
CA GLN A 20 0.01 7.29 15.46
C GLN A 20 0.26 5.82 15.85
N HIS A 21 1.45 5.31 15.54
CA HIS A 21 1.89 3.99 15.99
C HIS A 21 3.41 3.91 16.08
N ASN A 22 3.93 3.29 17.14
CA ASN A 22 5.36 3.04 17.37
C ASN A 22 6.31 4.21 17.08
N GLY A 23 5.92 5.41 17.52
CA GLY A 23 6.73 6.64 17.39
C GLY A 23 6.56 7.39 16.07
N PHE A 24 5.76 6.88 15.15
CA PHE A 24 5.44 7.54 13.88
C PHE A 24 3.99 8.01 13.85
N ILE A 25 3.73 9.11 13.13
CA ILE A 25 2.40 9.51 12.68
C ILE A 25 2.31 9.20 11.19
N PHE A 26 1.46 8.26 10.83
CA PHE A 26 1.19 7.88 9.44
C PHE A 26 0.07 8.74 8.88
N VAL A 27 0.33 9.39 7.76
CA VAL A 27 -0.61 10.28 7.09
C VAL A 27 -0.86 9.76 5.67
N PRO A 28 -2.10 9.40 5.30
CA PRO A 28 -2.43 9.07 3.92
C PRO A 28 -2.49 10.34 3.07
N VAL A 29 -1.85 10.30 1.90
CA VAL A 29 -1.65 11.51 1.10
C VAL A 29 -1.81 11.29 -0.39
N LEU A 30 -2.12 12.37 -1.10
CA LEU A 30 -1.85 12.51 -2.52
C LEU A 30 -0.48 13.19 -2.65
N GLY A 31 0.45 12.53 -3.31
CA GLY A 31 1.83 12.97 -3.46
C GLY A 31 2.58 12.13 -4.49
N GLU A 32 3.89 12.36 -4.58
CA GLU A 32 4.82 11.52 -5.36
C GLU A 32 6.16 11.34 -4.65
N LEU A 33 6.81 10.19 -4.88
CA LEU A 33 8.22 9.98 -4.53
C LEU A 33 9.13 10.68 -5.54
N TYR A 34 10.12 11.41 -5.03
CA TYR A 34 11.10 12.11 -5.85
C TYR A 34 12.37 11.26 -6.01
N ASN A 35 12.74 10.90 -7.25
CA ASN A 35 13.99 10.16 -7.52
C ASN A 35 15.12 11.01 -8.18
N GLY A 36 14.99 12.33 -8.21
CA GLY A 36 16.03 13.19 -8.76
C GLY A 36 15.96 13.46 -10.27
N ILE A 37 15.32 12.61 -11.10
CA ILE A 37 15.42 12.76 -12.57
C ILE A 37 14.10 12.51 -13.34
N ALA A 38 13.14 11.73 -12.84
CA ALA A 38 11.83 11.57 -13.53
C ALA A 38 10.73 11.04 -12.60
N ILE A 39 9.48 11.45 -12.86
CA ILE A 39 8.28 10.69 -12.51
C ILE A 39 8.39 9.36 -13.27
N ARG A 40 8.77 8.27 -12.60
CA ARG A 40 8.91 6.96 -13.23
C ARG A 40 7.54 6.28 -13.22
N PRO A 41 6.99 5.86 -14.38
CA PRO A 41 5.92 4.87 -14.38
C PRO A 41 6.44 3.54 -13.83
N TYR A 42 5.51 2.71 -13.35
CA TYR A 42 5.68 1.38 -12.77
C TYR A 42 6.93 0.65 -13.30
N ARG A 43 7.94 0.42 -12.44
CA ARG A 43 9.13 -0.37 -12.79
C ARG A 43 9.46 -1.41 -11.72
N ARG A 44 9.71 -2.63 -12.21
CA ARG A 44 10.14 -3.83 -11.47
C ARG A 44 11.44 -3.63 -10.67
N GLU A 45 11.33 -3.93 -9.38
CA GLU A 45 12.23 -4.67 -8.47
C GLU A 45 13.71 -4.32 -8.26
N GLU A 46 14.45 -3.63 -9.13
CA GLU A 46 15.93 -3.70 -9.01
C GLU A 46 16.63 -2.61 -8.18
N GLU A 47 15.98 -1.48 -7.85
CA GLU A 47 16.68 -0.34 -7.22
C GLU A 47 16.07 0.19 -5.91
N ALA A 48 14.79 -0.06 -5.63
CA ALA A 48 14.11 0.53 -4.48
C ALA A 48 13.98 -0.48 -3.32
N PRO A 49 14.22 -0.05 -2.06
CA PRO A 49 13.97 -0.91 -0.92
C PRO A 49 12.46 -1.22 -0.82
N MET A 50 12.13 -2.51 -0.86
CA MET A 50 10.79 -3.08 -0.79
C MET A 50 10.63 -3.83 0.53
N PHE A 51 9.54 -3.55 1.25
CA PHE A 51 9.22 -4.19 2.54
C PHE A 51 7.87 -4.91 2.44
N PRO A 52 7.84 -6.19 2.03
CA PRO A 52 6.60 -6.94 1.82
C PRO A 52 5.92 -7.24 3.16
N LEU A 53 4.59 -7.26 3.19
CA LEU A 53 3.83 -7.60 4.40
C LEU A 53 4.19 -8.99 4.94
N THR A 54 4.51 -9.93 4.06
CA THR A 54 4.84 -11.32 4.41
C THR A 54 5.97 -11.44 5.45
N ASP A 55 6.91 -10.51 5.45
CA ASP A 55 8.04 -10.50 6.38
C ASP A 55 7.63 -10.17 7.82
N TYR A 56 6.41 -9.63 8.00
CA TYR A 56 5.89 -9.13 9.27
C TYR A 56 4.73 -9.98 9.83
N LEU A 57 4.21 -10.95 9.07
CA LEU A 57 3.06 -11.77 9.50
C LEU A 57 3.40 -12.79 10.61
N GLY A 58 4.69 -13.01 10.88
CA GLY A 58 5.15 -13.97 11.89
C GLY A 58 4.54 -15.37 11.71
N ASN A 59 4.32 -16.08 12.82
CA ASN A 59 3.78 -17.46 12.80
C ASN A 59 2.24 -17.53 12.83
N GLN A 60 1.55 -16.40 13.03
CA GLN A 60 0.09 -16.33 13.20
C GLN A 60 -0.53 -15.34 12.21
N VAL A 61 -0.54 -15.71 10.93
CA VAL A 61 -1.27 -14.94 9.91
C VAL A 61 -2.75 -14.85 10.30
N PRO A 62 -3.35 -13.63 10.37
CA PRO A 62 -4.77 -13.47 10.68
C PRO A 62 -5.65 -14.32 9.76
N LYS A 63 -6.77 -14.84 10.28
CA LYS A 63 -7.68 -15.70 9.50
C LYS A 63 -8.15 -15.01 8.22
N LEU A 64 -8.44 -13.72 8.30
CA LEU A 64 -8.87 -12.92 7.17
C LEU A 64 -7.80 -12.77 6.07
N VAL A 65 -6.54 -12.59 6.48
CA VAL A 65 -5.39 -12.58 5.55
C VAL A 65 -5.21 -13.96 4.92
N LYS A 66 -5.49 -15.05 5.66
CA LYS A 66 -5.49 -16.42 5.12
C LYS A 66 -6.68 -16.70 4.19
N SER A 67 -7.86 -16.15 4.46
CA SER A 67 -9.08 -16.40 3.69
C SER A 67 -9.11 -15.63 2.37
N CYS A 68 -8.26 -14.62 2.21
CA CYS A 68 -8.12 -13.95 0.94
C CYS A 68 -7.54 -14.86 -0.16
N ARG A 69 -6.91 -16.00 0.16
CA ARG A 69 -6.35 -16.94 -0.85
C ARG A 69 -7.40 -17.32 -1.90
N THR A 70 -7.06 -17.06 -3.15
CA THR A 70 -7.83 -17.48 -4.32
C THR A 70 -7.56 -18.94 -4.67
N ASP A 71 -8.32 -19.46 -5.64
CA ASP A 71 -8.03 -20.72 -6.32
C ASP A 71 -6.64 -20.75 -6.99
N PHE A 72 -5.98 -19.59 -7.14
CA PHE A 72 -4.62 -19.44 -7.67
C PHE A 72 -3.51 -19.83 -6.67
N THR A 73 -3.84 -20.35 -5.48
CA THR A 73 -2.90 -20.90 -4.47
C THR A 73 -1.91 -19.93 -3.82
N GLU A 74 -1.89 -18.66 -4.22
CA GLU A 74 -0.99 -17.63 -3.69
C GLU A 74 -1.66 -16.72 -2.64
N LEU A 75 -0.85 -16.02 -1.84
CA LEU A 75 -1.33 -15.02 -0.88
C LEU A 75 -1.71 -13.74 -1.64
N VAL A 76 -2.98 -13.35 -1.60
CA VAL A 76 -3.48 -12.07 -2.15
C VAL A 76 -3.73 -11.07 -1.01
N ASP A 77 -2.66 -10.76 -0.28
CA ASP A 77 -2.73 -9.88 0.88
C ASP A 77 -3.08 -8.42 0.52
N ALA A 78 -2.91 -8.03 -0.74
CA ALA A 78 -3.39 -6.75 -1.27
C ALA A 78 -4.90 -6.56 -1.08
N VAL A 79 -5.73 -7.60 -1.26
CA VAL A 79 -7.19 -7.50 -1.06
C VAL A 79 -7.49 -7.10 0.38
N TRP A 80 -6.85 -7.77 1.34
CA TRP A 80 -7.03 -7.46 2.76
C TRP A 80 -6.52 -6.04 3.08
N VAL A 81 -5.35 -5.63 2.60
CA VAL A 81 -4.82 -4.28 2.84
C VAL A 81 -5.75 -3.21 2.25
N ARG A 82 -6.31 -3.46 1.06
CA ARG A 82 -7.23 -2.54 0.37
C ARG A 82 -8.51 -2.30 1.18
N ALA A 83 -9.02 -3.35 1.83
CA ALA A 83 -10.14 -3.29 2.76
C ALA A 83 -9.75 -2.70 4.13
N ARG A 84 -8.50 -2.87 4.57
CA ARG A 84 -8.01 -2.41 5.88
C ARG A 84 -7.69 -0.93 5.92
N ILE A 85 -7.10 -0.35 4.87
CA ILE A 85 -6.72 1.07 4.83
C ILE A 85 -7.89 2.00 5.19
N PRO A 86 -9.11 1.85 4.61
CA PRO A 86 -10.24 2.70 4.98
C PRO A 86 -10.68 2.58 6.42
N ALA A 87 -10.57 1.39 7.02
CA ALA A 87 -10.93 1.16 8.41
C ALA A 87 -9.97 1.86 9.39
N ILE A 88 -8.70 2.04 9.03
CA ILE A 88 -7.69 2.71 9.87
C ILE A 88 -7.69 4.20 9.64
N PHE A 89 -7.67 4.61 8.37
CA PHE A 89 -7.37 5.98 7.98
C PHE A 89 -8.62 6.78 7.56
N GLY A 90 -9.80 6.16 7.52
CA GLY A 90 -11.06 6.85 7.24
C GLY A 90 -11.17 7.42 5.82
N PHE A 91 -10.47 6.84 4.85
CA PHE A 91 -10.57 7.20 3.44
C PHE A 91 -10.49 5.95 2.55
N THR A 92 -11.11 6.01 1.38
CA THR A 92 -10.99 4.94 0.39
C THR A 92 -9.82 5.26 -0.54
N PRO A 93 -8.79 4.39 -0.64
CA PRO A 93 -7.79 4.47 -1.70
C PRO A 93 -8.45 4.73 -3.05
N LEU A 94 -7.87 5.67 -3.79
CA LEU A 94 -8.43 6.07 -5.08
C LEU A 94 -8.21 4.92 -6.07
N SER A 95 -9.29 4.36 -6.59
CA SER A 95 -9.26 3.59 -7.85
C SER A 95 -9.05 4.60 -8.97
N LEU A 96 -7.80 5.08 -9.15
CA LEU A 96 -7.53 6.15 -10.10
C LEU A 96 -7.75 5.63 -11.53
N PRO A 97 -8.45 6.38 -12.40
CA PRO A 97 -8.74 5.99 -13.79
C PRO A 97 -7.53 6.20 -14.71
N PHE A 98 -6.31 5.92 -14.22
CA PHE A 98 -5.09 6.10 -14.98
C PHE A 98 -4.68 4.76 -15.62
N PRO A 99 -4.29 4.74 -16.90
CA PRO A 99 -4.03 3.52 -17.67
C PRO A 99 -2.88 2.66 -17.12
N ASP A 100 -2.01 3.20 -16.26
CA ASP A 100 -0.90 2.46 -15.63
C ASP A 100 -1.32 1.72 -14.35
N TYR A 101 -2.51 2.01 -13.79
CA TYR A 101 -3.01 1.44 -12.52
C TYR A 101 -3.89 0.22 -12.71
N LYS A 102 -4.11 -0.20 -13.97
CA LYS A 102 -4.89 -1.40 -14.26
C LYS A 102 -4.27 -2.65 -13.63
N TYR A 103 -2.98 -2.65 -13.31
CA TYR A 103 -2.25 -3.81 -12.77
C TYR A 103 -2.11 -3.84 -11.24
N ALA A 104 -2.77 -2.96 -10.48
CA ALA A 104 -2.65 -2.93 -9.01
C ALA A 104 -3.99 -2.61 -8.35
N LEU A 105 -4.32 -3.31 -7.26
CA LEU A 105 -5.47 -2.97 -6.41
C LEU A 105 -5.16 -1.81 -5.45
N ILE A 106 -3.89 -1.62 -5.13
CA ILE A 106 -3.38 -0.59 -4.23
C ILE A 106 -2.17 0.04 -4.88
N GLU A 107 -2.20 1.37 -4.97
CA GLU A 107 -1.01 2.19 -5.07
C GLU A 107 -1.29 3.50 -4.32
N GLN A 108 -0.98 3.49 -3.02
CA GLN A 108 -1.37 4.56 -2.13
C GLN A 108 -0.16 5.12 -1.40
N MET A 109 0.05 6.42 -1.55
CA MET A 109 1.11 7.12 -0.86
C MET A 109 0.75 7.44 0.59
N PHE A 110 1.73 7.27 1.46
CA PHE A 110 1.70 7.67 2.85
C PHE A 110 2.94 8.48 3.18
N VAL A 111 2.86 9.23 4.28
CA VAL A 111 4.02 9.86 4.92
C VAL A 111 4.10 9.36 6.35
N ALA A 112 5.25 8.84 6.75
CA ALA A 112 5.57 8.59 8.15
C ALA A 112 6.29 9.81 8.72
N CYS A 113 5.70 10.43 9.73
CA CYS A 113 6.27 11.58 10.41
C CYS A 113 6.84 11.16 11.77
N GLU A 114 8.08 11.53 12.08
CA GLU A 114 8.67 11.41 13.41
C GLU A 114 9.21 12.75 13.88
N GLN A 115 9.20 12.98 15.19
CA GLN A 115 9.81 14.17 15.78
C GLN A 115 11.29 13.90 16.09
N CYS A 116 12.17 14.74 15.58
CA CYS A 116 13.60 14.67 15.88
C CYS A 116 13.84 15.01 17.35
N SER A 117 14.42 14.07 18.09
CA SER A 117 14.68 14.21 19.52
C SER A 117 15.71 15.29 19.86
N VAL A 118 16.53 15.70 18.89
CA VAL A 118 17.65 16.64 19.10
C VAL A 118 17.20 18.10 19.01
N ASN A 119 16.35 18.44 18.04
CA ASN A 119 15.97 19.83 17.76
C ASN A 119 14.45 20.08 17.77
N GLY A 120 13.62 19.04 17.95
CA GLY A 120 12.17 19.14 17.98
C GLY A 120 11.52 19.33 16.61
N ASP A 121 12.31 19.38 15.53
CA ASP A 121 11.81 19.45 14.15
C ASP A 121 11.16 18.14 13.76
N TRP A 122 10.22 18.20 12.81
CA TRP A 122 9.57 17.02 12.28
C TRP A 122 10.23 16.57 10.98
N LEU A 123 10.47 15.27 10.89
CA LEU A 123 10.93 14.61 9.67
C LEU A 123 9.78 13.80 9.09
N ALA A 124 9.60 13.90 7.78
CA ALA A 124 8.57 13.21 7.02
C ALA A 124 9.23 12.32 5.96
N TYR A 125 8.93 11.02 6.01
CA TYR A 125 9.44 10.00 5.10
C TYR A 125 8.27 9.46 4.29
N PRO A 126 8.12 9.88 3.03
CA PRO A 126 7.09 9.39 2.15
C PRO A 126 7.41 7.97 1.65
N PHE A 127 6.36 7.18 1.44
CA PHE A 127 6.44 5.84 0.89
C PHE A 127 5.13 5.50 0.18
N ILE A 128 5.18 4.50 -0.69
CA ILE A 128 4.01 4.00 -1.42
C ILE A 128 3.72 2.60 -0.91
N CYS A 129 2.49 2.37 -0.46
CA CYS A 129 1.95 1.03 -0.27
C CYS A 129 1.37 0.60 -1.62
N GLU A 130 1.95 -0.44 -2.22
CA GLU A 130 1.57 -0.93 -3.54
C GLU A 130 1.50 -2.44 -3.58
N ASP A 131 0.89 -3.00 -4.62
CA ASP A 131 0.93 -4.43 -4.90
C ASP A 131 1.53 -4.76 -6.28
N TYR A 132 2.07 -5.98 -6.35
CA TYR A 132 2.48 -6.65 -7.58
C TYR A 132 1.94 -8.08 -7.50
N ASP A 133 1.14 -8.49 -8.49
CA ASP A 133 0.42 -9.78 -8.48
C ASP A 133 -0.33 -10.03 -7.16
N LEU A 134 -1.02 -8.99 -6.66
CA LEU A 134 -1.77 -9.00 -5.40
C LEU A 134 -0.94 -9.25 -4.12
N ARG A 135 0.39 -9.20 -4.23
CA ARG A 135 1.32 -9.22 -3.09
C ARG A 135 1.71 -7.79 -2.73
N VAL A 136 1.42 -7.39 -1.50
CA VAL A 136 1.58 -6.01 -1.05
C VAL A 136 2.96 -5.75 -0.44
N GLY A 137 3.51 -4.58 -0.76
CA GLY A 137 4.77 -4.09 -0.23
C GLY A 137 4.77 -2.58 0.01
N LEU A 138 5.80 -2.11 0.72
CA LEU A 138 6.09 -0.69 0.85
C LEU A 138 7.34 -0.35 0.05
N ARG A 139 7.21 0.65 -0.82
CA ARG A 139 8.30 1.21 -1.61
C ARG A 139 8.70 2.58 -1.11
N PHE A 140 9.99 2.80 -0.94
CA PHE A 140 10.59 4.08 -0.56
C PHE A 140 11.50 4.63 -1.66
N SER A 141 11.94 5.87 -1.52
CA SER A 141 13.06 6.39 -2.32
C SER A 141 14.34 5.59 -2.04
N PRO A 142 15.14 5.24 -3.06
CA PRO A 142 16.35 4.44 -2.92
C PRO A 142 17.52 5.25 -2.33
N ASP A 143 17.38 5.69 -1.09
CA ASP A 143 18.43 6.39 -0.34
C ASP A 143 19.01 5.46 0.74
N PRO A 144 20.28 5.02 0.61
CA PRO A 144 20.91 4.10 1.56
C PRO A 144 21.06 4.70 2.97
N LEU A 145 21.05 6.03 3.12
CA LEU A 145 21.18 6.69 4.41
C LEU A 145 19.97 6.48 5.32
N PHE A 146 18.83 6.10 4.76
CA PHE A 146 17.57 5.97 5.48
C PHE A 146 17.07 4.52 5.62
N ILE A 147 17.84 3.51 5.21
CA ILE A 147 17.40 2.10 5.22
C ILE A 147 16.91 1.65 6.61
N GLU A 148 17.69 1.88 7.67
CA GLU A 148 17.26 1.54 9.04
C GLU A 148 15.97 2.26 9.46
N THR A 149 15.77 3.48 8.96
CA THR A 149 14.55 4.26 9.22
C THR A 149 13.37 3.68 8.44
N TYR A 150 13.57 3.30 7.18
CA TYR A 150 12.55 2.65 6.36
C TYR A 150 12.13 1.29 6.93
N GLU A 151 13.07 0.48 7.42
CA GLU A 151 12.77 -0.77 8.14
C GLU A 151 11.88 -0.54 9.36
N ARG A 152 12.20 0.48 10.18
CA ARG A 152 11.39 0.87 11.35
C ARG A 152 10.00 1.34 10.94
N ILE A 153 9.90 2.17 9.89
CA ILE A 153 8.63 2.66 9.36
C ILE A 153 7.79 1.50 8.86
N ALA A 154 8.37 0.61 8.05
CA ALA A 154 7.67 -0.53 7.47
C ALA A 154 7.14 -1.47 8.56
N LYS A 155 7.97 -1.78 9.56
CA LYS A 155 7.55 -2.54 10.73
C LYS A 155 6.36 -1.89 11.43
N ALA A 156 6.46 -0.61 11.78
CA ALA A 156 5.40 0.10 12.48
C ALA A 156 4.11 0.22 11.64
N PHE A 157 4.22 0.42 10.33
CA PHE A 157 3.08 0.50 9.44
C PHE A 157 2.34 -0.85 9.35
N TRP A 158 3.08 -1.94 9.14
CA TRP A 158 2.47 -3.26 9.08
C TRP A 158 1.89 -3.71 10.42
N GLU A 159 2.59 -3.47 11.53
CA GLU A 159 2.06 -3.71 12.88
C GLU A 159 0.76 -2.94 13.12
N LEU A 160 0.67 -1.67 12.68
CA LEU A 160 -0.56 -0.88 12.76
C LEU A 160 -1.70 -1.53 11.95
N LEU A 161 -1.43 -1.97 10.72
CA LEU A 161 -2.45 -2.62 9.88
C LEU A 161 -2.95 -3.94 10.50
N LEU A 162 -2.04 -4.67 11.16
CA LEU A 162 -2.32 -5.95 11.82
C LEU A 162 -3.03 -5.81 13.18
N LEU A 163 -3.15 -4.62 13.75
CA LEU A 163 -4.06 -4.38 14.87
C LEU A 163 -5.49 -4.62 14.41
N GLU A 164 -6.29 -5.35 15.19
CA GLU A 164 -7.71 -5.62 14.88
C GLU A 164 -7.93 -6.04 13.41
N PRO A 165 -7.31 -7.15 12.94
CA PRO A 165 -7.23 -7.47 11.51
C PRO A 165 -8.58 -7.78 10.86
N GLU A 166 -9.62 -8.02 11.68
CA GLU A 166 -11.01 -8.24 11.26
C GLU A 166 -11.78 -6.93 11.04
N ASN A 167 -11.23 -5.78 11.44
CA ASN A 167 -11.84 -4.47 11.22
C ASN A 167 -11.50 -3.98 9.80
N VAL A 168 -12.39 -4.25 8.86
CA VAL A 168 -12.20 -4.00 7.43
C VAL A 168 -13.43 -3.33 6.84
N GLN A 169 -13.27 -2.64 5.71
CA GLN A 169 -14.36 -2.04 4.94
C GLN A 169 -14.58 -2.81 3.63
N PRO A 170 -15.84 -3.03 3.22
CA PRO A 170 -16.13 -3.69 1.96
C PRO A 170 -15.71 -2.84 0.77
N PHE A 171 -15.32 -3.48 -0.33
CA PHE A 171 -15.02 -2.80 -1.60
C PHE A 171 -15.30 -3.72 -2.80
N CYS A 172 -15.36 -3.09 -3.98
CA CYS A 172 -15.44 -3.75 -5.29
C CYS A 172 -14.56 -2.94 -6.25
N ASP A 173 -13.55 -3.58 -6.83
CA ASP A 173 -12.62 -2.97 -7.79
C ASP A 173 -12.32 -3.96 -8.93
N ALA A 174 -11.75 -3.44 -10.03
CA ALA A 174 -11.26 -4.24 -11.14
C ALA A 174 -9.73 -4.24 -11.16
N TYR A 175 -9.14 -5.37 -11.49
CA TYR A 175 -7.70 -5.60 -11.57
C TYR A 175 -7.39 -6.33 -12.88
N LEU A 176 -6.44 -5.85 -13.65
CA LEU A 176 -5.96 -6.46 -14.87
C LEU A 176 -4.80 -7.40 -14.53
N HIS A 177 -4.99 -8.66 -14.86
CA HIS A 177 -4.03 -9.75 -14.67
C HIS A 177 -3.45 -10.18 -16.02
N TYR A 178 -2.28 -10.82 -15.99
CA TYR A 178 -1.78 -11.60 -17.12
C TYR A 178 -2.00 -13.09 -16.82
N ASP A 179 -2.76 -13.77 -17.66
CA ASP A 179 -2.97 -15.22 -17.51
C ASP A 179 -1.70 -16.04 -17.81
N GLU A 180 -1.79 -17.37 -17.72
CA GLU A 180 -0.67 -18.28 -18.01
C GLU A 180 -0.15 -18.17 -19.46
N LEU A 181 -0.92 -17.56 -20.37
CA LEU A 181 -0.59 -17.33 -21.78
C LEU A 181 -0.10 -15.90 -22.04
N PHE A 182 0.05 -15.08 -21.00
CA PHE A 182 0.38 -13.66 -21.07
C PHE A 182 -0.68 -12.81 -21.80
N GLU A 183 -1.93 -13.28 -21.80
CA GLU A 183 -3.08 -12.50 -22.26
C GLU A 183 -3.63 -11.65 -21.11
N GLU A 184 -4.08 -10.43 -21.41
CA GLU A 184 -4.65 -9.52 -20.43
C GLU A 184 -6.08 -9.95 -20.07
N GLU A 185 -6.35 -10.23 -18.80
CA GLU A 185 -7.67 -10.60 -18.27
C GLU A 185 -8.09 -9.64 -17.16
N TRP A 186 -9.30 -9.08 -17.26
CA TRP A 186 -9.88 -8.29 -16.18
C TRP A 186 -10.47 -9.21 -15.12
N LEU A 187 -10.02 -9.07 -13.88
CA LEU A 187 -10.61 -9.69 -12.70
C LEU A 187 -11.44 -8.66 -11.94
N ILE A 188 -12.61 -9.06 -11.49
CA ILE A 188 -13.41 -8.33 -10.52
C ILE A 188 -13.06 -8.84 -9.12
N VAL A 189 -12.65 -7.92 -8.25
CA VAL A 189 -12.27 -8.21 -6.87
C VAL A 189 -13.31 -7.60 -5.95
N VAL A 190 -14.02 -8.45 -5.21
CA VAL A 190 -15.01 -8.05 -4.22
C VAL A 190 -14.56 -8.53 -2.85
N PHE A 191 -14.56 -7.60 -1.89
CA PHE A 191 -14.39 -7.93 -0.49
C PHE A 191 -15.63 -7.51 0.28
N LYS A 192 -16.32 -8.48 0.91
CA LYS A 192 -17.55 -8.22 1.67
C LYS A 192 -17.78 -9.30 2.71
N ASP A 193 -18.27 -8.90 3.89
CA ASP A 193 -18.63 -9.81 4.99
C ASP A 193 -17.48 -10.76 5.42
N GLY A 194 -16.23 -10.34 5.21
CA GLY A 194 -15.03 -11.10 5.52
C GLY A 194 -14.62 -12.13 4.46
N GLU A 195 -15.33 -12.14 3.33
CA GLU A 195 -15.08 -13.01 2.18
C GLU A 195 -14.43 -12.22 1.05
N CYS A 196 -13.50 -12.87 0.37
CA CYS A 196 -12.81 -12.39 -0.83
C CYS A 196 -13.32 -13.19 -2.01
N ILE A 197 -13.80 -12.51 -3.04
CA ILE A 197 -14.20 -13.10 -4.32
C ILE A 197 -13.35 -12.44 -5.40
N VAL A 198 -12.65 -13.26 -6.18
CA VAL A 198 -11.87 -12.82 -7.34
C VAL A 198 -12.32 -13.67 -8.51
N GLU A 199 -12.96 -13.05 -9.49
CA GLU A 199 -13.57 -13.75 -10.62
C GLU A 199 -13.21 -13.01 -11.92
N PRO A 200 -13.05 -13.73 -13.04
CA PRO A 200 -12.97 -13.12 -14.36
C PRO A 200 -14.17 -12.21 -14.61
N SER A 201 -13.92 -11.05 -15.21
CA SER A 201 -14.97 -10.19 -15.71
C SER A 201 -15.65 -10.87 -16.90
N GLU A 202 -16.86 -11.39 -16.70
CA GLU A 202 -17.71 -11.87 -17.82
C GLU A 202 -18.12 -10.73 -18.78
N CYS A 203 -17.81 -9.48 -18.45
CA CYS A 203 -18.09 -8.32 -19.26
C CYS A 203 -16.86 -7.92 -20.08
N ASP A 204 -17.01 -7.92 -21.41
CA ASP A 204 -16.22 -7.10 -22.34
C ASP A 204 -16.45 -5.62 -21.97
N PHE A 205 -15.72 -5.11 -20.99
CA PHE A 205 -15.71 -3.68 -20.70
C PHE A 205 -14.98 -2.97 -21.84
N LEU A 206 -15.75 -2.55 -22.85
CA LEU A 206 -15.36 -1.56 -23.84
C LEU A 206 -15.16 -0.21 -23.11
N PHE A 207 -13.94 0.04 -22.62
CA PHE A 207 -13.49 1.37 -22.26
C PHE A 207 -12.83 2.07 -23.46
#